data_AF-A0A1G8HVT4-F1
#
_entry.id   AF-A0A1G8HVT4-F1
#
_cell.length_a   1.000
_cell.length_b   1.000
_cell.length_c   1.000
_cell.angle_alpha   90.00
_cell.angle_beta   90.00
_cell.angle_gamma   90.00
#
_symmetry.space_group_name_H-M   'P 1'
#
loop_
_entity.id
_entity.type
_entity.pdbx_description
1 polymer ?
#
loop_
_entity_poly.entity_id
_entity_poly.type
_entity_poly.pdbx_seq_one_letter_code
_entity_poly.pdbx_strand_id
1 'polypeptide(L)'
;MIDSDVDARVQPLAAEAVSAGRRLLLPGGERTSEVVDTAVEHDDFGVPAVVVATLESGETVRIATGSTVQAEALEELSQIVTDEGSPEALIAHVAAVHPENPRVHELSERLTRGVNFKSGSNLQDIRDLAMTLYVDLSDAVSALKVCDLLTDQPFDGNFGRWNLIEGCLALAAHLTQNDGDPSRTAGYSAALRTADDAETDPLKAKLAAAVRQRQLNEPNLYDREIARSTTDPAAEKDWRGLRLTVLLYLRAHGGSETLSAEALDRRIGHELLAIRALGAKTAASG
;
A
#
# COMPACT_ATOMS: atom_id res chain seq x y z
N MET A 1 -18.67 33.44 -17.60
CA MET A 1 -17.43 32.68 -17.85
C MET A 1 -16.79 32.53 -16.49
N ILE A 2 -17.21 31.49 -15.76
CA ILE A 2 -16.71 31.17 -14.44
C ILE A 2 -15.68 30.08 -14.73
N ASP A 3 -14.41 30.36 -14.49
CA ASP A 3 -13.37 29.32 -14.40
C ASP A 3 -13.82 28.37 -13.30
N SER A 4 -14.31 27.20 -13.71
CA SER A 4 -14.55 26.07 -12.82
C SER A 4 -13.24 25.33 -12.69
N ASP A 5 -12.28 25.92 -11.98
CA ASP A 5 -11.12 25.20 -11.48
C ASP A 5 -11.63 24.41 -10.26
N VAL A 6 -12.22 23.25 -10.54
CA VAL A 6 -12.39 22.22 -9.52
C VAL A 6 -10.97 21.81 -9.19
N ASP A 7 -10.46 22.24 -8.03
CA ASP A 7 -9.16 21.79 -7.48
C ASP A 7 -9.05 20.28 -7.71
N ALA A 8 -8.30 19.88 -8.74
CA ALA A 8 -8.21 18.49 -9.13
C ALA A 8 -7.53 17.76 -7.98
N ARG A 9 -8.28 16.89 -7.29
CA ARG A 9 -7.71 16.11 -6.18
C ARG A 9 -6.61 15.22 -6.76
N VAL A 10 -5.37 15.48 -6.38
CA VAL A 10 -4.24 14.62 -6.74
C VAL A 10 -4.09 13.50 -5.73
N GLN A 11 -3.63 12.34 -6.19
CA GLN A 11 -3.40 11.14 -5.40
C GLN A 11 -2.09 10.46 -5.81
N PRO A 12 -1.43 9.75 -4.88
CA PRO A 12 -0.26 8.94 -5.21
C PRO A 12 -0.61 7.87 -6.26
N LEU A 13 0.22 7.79 -7.28
CA LEU A 13 0.18 6.79 -8.35
C LEU A 13 1.56 6.14 -8.44
N ALA A 14 1.63 4.81 -8.39
CA ALA A 14 2.88 4.09 -8.56
C ALA A 14 3.42 4.31 -9.99
N ALA A 15 4.74 4.40 -10.14
CA ALA A 15 5.41 4.59 -11.44
C ALA A 15 4.91 3.60 -12.51
N GLU A 16 4.70 2.35 -12.11
CA GLU A 16 4.28 1.23 -12.96
C GLU A 16 2.80 1.27 -13.33
N ALA A 17 1.99 2.04 -12.61
CA ALA A 17 0.59 2.29 -12.91
C ALA A 17 0.38 3.52 -13.80
N VAL A 18 1.46 4.21 -14.19
CA VAL A 18 1.40 5.30 -15.15
C VAL A 18 1.10 4.72 -16.54
N SER A 19 0.02 5.19 -17.14
CA SER A 19 -0.45 4.75 -18.45
C SER A 19 -1.10 5.92 -19.19
N ALA A 20 -1.29 5.74 -20.51
CA ALA A 20 -1.96 6.75 -21.34
C ALA A 20 -3.35 7.09 -20.79
N GLY A 21 -3.72 8.37 -20.82
CA GLY A 21 -4.96 8.92 -20.26
C GLY A 21 -4.86 9.34 -18.78
N ARG A 22 -3.79 8.99 -18.05
CA ARG A 22 -3.57 9.52 -16.68
C ARG A 22 -3.02 10.94 -16.75
N ARG A 23 -3.49 11.84 -15.88
CA ARG A 23 -2.92 13.19 -15.71
C ARG A 23 -1.97 13.22 -14.53
N LEU A 24 -0.69 13.50 -14.77
CA LEU A 24 0.34 13.57 -13.74
C LEU A 24 0.57 15.02 -13.31
N LEU A 25 0.76 15.25 -12.02
CA LEU A 25 1.28 16.51 -11.51
C LEU A 25 2.78 16.62 -11.85
N LEU A 26 3.16 17.67 -12.58
CA LEU A 26 4.52 17.83 -13.07
C LEU A 26 5.50 18.28 -11.97
N PRO A 27 6.81 17.99 -12.12
CA PRO A 27 7.83 18.51 -11.22
C PRO A 27 7.75 20.04 -11.12
N GLY A 28 7.52 20.55 -9.91
CA GLY A 28 7.21 21.96 -9.65
C GLY A 28 5.81 22.19 -9.06
N GLY A 29 4.89 21.22 -9.18
CA GLY A 29 3.63 21.19 -8.42
C GLY A 29 2.54 22.15 -8.90
N GLU A 30 2.76 22.90 -9.98
CA GLU A 30 1.84 23.96 -10.42
C GLU A 30 0.86 23.53 -11.53
N ARG A 31 1.13 22.40 -12.21
CA ARG A 31 0.35 21.98 -13.38
C ARG A 31 0.30 20.47 -13.54
N THR A 32 -0.83 19.96 -14.00
CA THR A 32 -1.00 18.58 -14.44
C THR A 32 -0.86 18.48 -15.96
N SER A 33 -0.49 17.30 -16.46
CA SER A 33 -0.45 17.04 -17.91
C SER A 33 -0.81 15.59 -18.19
N GLU A 34 -1.57 15.37 -19.27
CA GLU A 34 -2.00 14.03 -19.67
C GLU A 34 -0.84 13.23 -20.26
N VAL A 35 -0.71 11.98 -19.83
CA VAL A 35 0.20 11.00 -20.41
C VAL A 35 -0.44 10.45 -21.69
N VAL A 36 0.27 10.54 -22.80
CA VAL A 36 -0.19 10.01 -24.10
C VAL A 36 0.46 8.68 -24.44
N ASP A 37 1.63 8.39 -23.87
CA ASP A 37 2.36 7.14 -24.09
C ASP A 37 3.30 6.82 -22.93
N THR A 38 3.62 5.55 -22.71
CA THR A 38 4.57 5.12 -21.69
C THR A 38 5.51 4.03 -22.20
N ALA A 39 6.78 4.13 -21.79
CA ALA A 39 7.81 3.15 -22.07
C ALA A 39 8.55 2.77 -20.78
N VAL A 40 9.05 1.54 -20.71
CA VAL A 40 9.84 1.05 -19.57
C VAL A 40 11.28 0.83 -20.00
N GLU A 41 12.19 1.66 -19.49
CA GLU A 41 13.63 1.45 -19.62
C GLU A 41 14.09 0.45 -18.56
N HIS A 42 14.86 -0.54 -19.00
CA HIS A 42 15.44 -1.56 -18.15
C HIS A 42 16.90 -1.22 -17.83
N ASP A 43 17.39 -1.65 -16.68
CA ASP A 43 18.81 -1.56 -16.33
C ASP A 43 19.67 -2.57 -17.11
N ASP A 44 20.99 -2.51 -16.90
CA ASP A 44 21.97 -3.40 -17.54
C ASP A 44 21.76 -4.90 -17.19
N PHE A 45 20.93 -5.21 -16.19
CA PHE A 45 20.58 -6.55 -15.77
C PHE A 45 19.18 -6.99 -16.26
N GLY A 46 18.51 -6.16 -17.06
CA GLY A 46 17.19 -6.46 -17.61
C GLY A 46 16.05 -6.30 -16.61
N VAL A 47 16.24 -5.52 -15.54
CA VAL A 47 15.20 -5.18 -14.56
C VAL A 47 14.60 -3.81 -14.90
N PRO A 48 13.27 -3.63 -14.89
CA PRO A 48 12.65 -2.31 -15.06
C PRO A 48 13.23 -1.26 -14.11
N ALA A 49 13.84 -0.20 -14.66
CA ALA A 49 14.54 0.82 -13.88
C ALA A 49 13.86 2.19 -13.92
N VAL A 50 13.32 2.58 -15.08
CA VAL A 50 12.66 3.87 -15.27
C VAL A 50 11.42 3.71 -16.14
N VAL A 51 10.29 4.21 -15.67
CA VAL A 51 9.09 4.47 -16.48
C VAL A 51 9.23 5.85 -17.10
N VAL A 52 9.22 5.89 -18.44
CA VAL A 52 9.26 7.12 -19.23
C VAL A 52 7.86 7.39 -19.74
N ALA A 53 7.24 8.47 -19.27
CA ALA A 53 5.93 8.91 -19.70
C ALA A 53 6.07 10.07 -20.69
N THR A 54 5.48 9.95 -21.87
CA THR A 54 5.35 11.04 -22.84
C THR A 54 4.06 11.79 -22.54
N LEU A 55 4.15 13.10 -22.36
CA LEU A 55 3.02 13.97 -22.07
C LEU A 55 2.40 14.54 -23.34
N GLU A 56 1.16 15.02 -23.26
CA GLU A 56 0.46 15.70 -24.36
C GLU A 56 1.23 16.95 -24.87
N SER A 57 2.05 17.56 -24.02
CA SER A 57 2.94 18.67 -24.39
C SER A 57 4.11 18.24 -25.28
N GLY A 58 4.34 16.95 -25.44
CA GLY A 58 5.52 16.36 -26.09
C GLY A 58 6.75 16.25 -25.18
N GLU A 59 6.67 16.75 -23.94
CA GLU A 59 7.71 16.57 -22.93
C GLU A 59 7.70 15.13 -22.39
N THR A 60 8.85 14.65 -21.91
CA THR A 60 8.95 13.34 -21.26
C THR A 60 9.28 13.48 -19.77
N VAL A 61 8.60 12.69 -18.94
CA VAL A 61 8.87 12.57 -17.51
C VAL A 61 9.47 11.20 -17.25
N ARG A 62 10.56 11.18 -16.49
CA ARG A 62 11.27 9.96 -16.11
C ARG A 62 11.00 9.66 -14.64
N ILE A 63 10.42 8.50 -14.38
CA ILE A 63 9.97 8.09 -13.05
C ILE A 63 10.70 6.80 -12.71
N ALA A 64 11.46 6.78 -11.61
CA ALA A 64 12.13 5.55 -11.20
C ALA A 64 11.09 4.49 -10.81
N THR A 65 11.28 3.25 -11.28
CA THR A 65 10.41 2.11 -10.92
C THR A 65 10.38 1.94 -9.40
N GLY A 66 9.23 1.60 -8.81
CA GLY A 66 9.03 1.51 -7.37
C GLY A 66 8.82 2.85 -6.67
N SER A 67 8.87 3.97 -7.41
CA SER A 67 8.54 5.30 -6.87
C SER A 67 7.06 5.61 -7.02
N THR A 68 6.61 6.66 -6.33
CA THR A 68 5.26 7.22 -6.47
C THR A 68 5.33 8.61 -7.09
N VAL A 69 4.38 8.93 -7.96
CA VAL A 69 4.12 10.27 -8.50
C VAL A 69 2.74 10.73 -8.06
N GLN A 70 2.45 12.02 -8.16
CA GLN A 70 1.11 12.55 -7.93
C GLN A 70 0.36 12.59 -9.26
N ALA A 71 -0.88 12.12 -9.28
CA ALA A 71 -1.73 12.11 -10.46
C ALA A 71 -3.16 12.55 -10.10
N GLU A 72 -3.89 13.16 -11.03
CA GLU A 72 -5.31 13.47 -10.80
C GLU A 72 -6.06 12.18 -10.45
N ALA A 73 -6.92 12.29 -9.43
CA ALA A 73 -7.86 11.25 -9.08
C ALA A 73 -8.77 11.00 -10.28
N LEU A 74 -8.98 9.74 -10.63
CA LEU A 74 -9.99 9.41 -11.64
C LEU A 74 -11.35 9.91 -11.12
N GLU A 75 -12.05 10.70 -11.94
CA GLU A 75 -13.30 11.36 -11.54
C GLU A 75 -14.35 10.34 -11.08
N GLU A 76 -14.40 9.16 -11.72
CA GLU A 76 -15.23 8.02 -11.31
C GLU A 76 -14.93 7.54 -9.88
N LEU A 77 -13.67 7.59 -9.41
CA LEU A 77 -13.29 7.23 -8.04
C LEU A 77 -13.44 8.38 -7.03
N SER A 78 -13.34 9.63 -7.50
CA SER A 78 -13.49 10.84 -6.68
C SER A 78 -14.95 11.23 -6.41
N GLN A 79 -15.87 10.99 -7.35
CA GLN A 79 -17.32 11.19 -7.17
C GLN A 79 -17.93 10.16 -6.21
N ILE A 80 -17.26 9.01 -6.06
CA ILE A 80 -17.64 7.97 -5.10
C ILE A 80 -17.33 8.40 -3.65
N VAL A 81 -16.34 9.28 -3.40
CA VAL A 81 -15.98 9.77 -2.04
C VAL A 81 -17.16 10.46 -1.34
N THR A 82 -18.18 10.90 -2.08
CA THR A 82 -19.39 11.52 -1.51
C THR A 82 -20.59 10.58 -1.36
N ASP A 83 -20.53 9.33 -1.84
CA ASP A 83 -21.70 8.44 -1.92
C ASP A 83 -21.43 6.97 -1.51
N GLU A 84 -20.28 6.63 -0.91
CA GLU A 84 -20.00 5.23 -0.52
C GLU A 84 -20.98 4.75 0.56
N GLY A 85 -21.83 3.79 0.12
CA GLY A 85 -22.69 2.98 0.95
C GLY A 85 -21.93 2.06 1.90
N SER A 86 -22.57 0.99 2.35
CA SER A 86 -21.99 0.06 3.32
C SER A 86 -20.63 -0.50 2.89
N PRO A 87 -19.79 -1.03 3.81
CA PRO A 87 -18.50 -1.65 3.48
C PRO A 87 -18.56 -2.64 2.30
N GLU A 88 -19.66 -3.37 2.18
CA GLU A 88 -19.92 -4.31 1.09
C GLU A 88 -20.04 -3.61 -0.27
N ALA A 89 -20.57 -2.39 -0.33
CA ALA A 89 -20.69 -1.62 -1.56
C ALA A 89 -19.31 -1.18 -2.08
N LEU A 90 -18.43 -0.70 -1.19
CA LEU A 90 -17.03 -0.41 -1.54
C LEU A 90 -16.33 -1.66 -2.07
N ILE A 91 -16.49 -2.80 -1.39
CA ILE A 91 -15.83 -4.06 -1.78
C ILE A 91 -16.37 -4.56 -3.13
N ALA A 92 -17.69 -4.48 -3.36
CA ALA A 92 -18.29 -4.81 -4.64
C ALA A 92 -17.79 -3.91 -5.77
N HIS A 93 -17.60 -2.61 -5.49
CA HIS A 93 -17.04 -1.67 -6.44
C HIS A 93 -15.59 -2.03 -6.81
N VAL A 94 -14.74 -2.31 -5.81
CA VAL A 94 -13.36 -2.77 -6.04
C VAL A 94 -13.32 -4.01 -6.95
N ALA A 95 -14.20 -4.98 -6.72
CA ALA A 95 -14.30 -6.16 -7.57
C ALA A 95 -14.73 -5.84 -9.01
N ALA A 96 -15.59 -4.84 -9.20
CA ALA A 96 -16.03 -4.38 -10.51
C ALA A 96 -14.92 -3.63 -11.27
N VAL A 97 -14.03 -2.93 -10.56
CA VAL A 97 -12.88 -2.22 -11.15
C VAL A 97 -11.78 -3.17 -11.60
N HIS A 98 -11.62 -4.32 -10.92
CA HIS A 98 -10.59 -5.33 -11.22
C HIS A 98 -11.21 -6.68 -11.66
N PRO A 99 -11.98 -6.72 -12.76
CA PRO A 99 -12.77 -7.89 -13.14
C PRO A 99 -11.93 -9.12 -13.50
N GLU A 100 -10.68 -8.93 -13.92
CA GLU A 100 -9.77 -9.98 -14.35
C GLU A 100 -8.97 -10.63 -13.20
N ASN A 101 -9.00 -10.07 -11.99
CA ASN A 101 -8.20 -10.59 -10.88
C ASN A 101 -8.99 -11.61 -10.04
N PRO A 102 -8.66 -12.91 -10.10
CA PRO A 102 -9.41 -13.94 -9.39
C PRO A 102 -9.31 -13.82 -7.87
N ARG A 103 -8.17 -13.30 -7.35
CA ARG A 103 -7.96 -13.13 -5.91
C ARG A 103 -8.83 -12.02 -5.35
N VAL A 104 -8.97 -10.91 -6.09
CA VAL A 104 -9.89 -9.82 -5.72
C VAL A 104 -11.32 -10.33 -5.65
N HIS A 105 -11.78 -11.12 -6.63
CA HIS A 105 -13.12 -11.71 -6.60
C HIS A 105 -13.32 -12.67 -5.44
N GLU A 106 -12.36 -13.57 -5.18
CA GLU A 106 -12.43 -14.53 -4.07
C GLU A 106 -12.56 -13.83 -2.71
N LEU A 107 -11.78 -12.76 -2.48
CA LEU A 107 -11.86 -11.96 -1.26
C LEU A 107 -13.18 -11.18 -1.19
N SER A 108 -13.58 -10.55 -2.29
CA SER A 108 -14.79 -9.72 -2.36
C SER A 108 -16.07 -10.54 -2.20
N GLU A 109 -16.14 -11.75 -2.76
CA GLU A 109 -17.28 -12.66 -2.59
C GLU A 109 -17.47 -13.07 -1.12
N ARG A 110 -16.38 -13.26 -0.38
CA ARG A 110 -16.43 -13.61 1.04
C ARG A 110 -16.89 -12.44 1.90
N LEU A 111 -16.52 -11.21 1.52
CA LEU A 111 -16.80 -10.00 2.29
C LEU A 111 -18.16 -9.37 1.97
N THR A 112 -18.62 -9.42 0.72
CA THR A 112 -19.91 -8.84 0.27
C THR A 112 -21.14 -9.54 0.87
N ARG A 113 -20.96 -10.71 1.50
CA ARG A 113 -22.02 -11.42 2.24
C ARG A 113 -22.34 -10.83 3.62
N GLY A 114 -21.59 -9.81 4.03
CA GLY A 114 -21.75 -9.09 5.29
C GLY A 114 -20.42 -9.00 6.03
N VAL A 115 -19.89 -7.79 6.15
CA VAL A 115 -18.63 -7.51 6.83
C VAL A 115 -18.84 -7.51 8.34
N ASN A 116 -18.11 -8.38 9.03
CA ASN A 116 -18.07 -8.44 10.49
C ASN A 116 -16.70 -8.02 11.03
N PHE A 117 -16.60 -6.78 11.52
CA PHE A 117 -15.37 -6.23 12.11
C PHE A 117 -14.90 -6.92 13.39
N LYS A 118 -15.72 -7.80 14.00
CA LYS A 118 -15.29 -8.64 15.13
C LYS A 118 -14.68 -9.96 14.68
N SER A 119 -14.86 -10.35 13.42
CA SER A 119 -14.34 -11.59 12.86
C SER A 119 -12.90 -11.41 12.37
N GLY A 120 -11.98 -12.20 12.93
CA GLY A 120 -10.59 -12.22 12.47
C GLY A 120 -10.44 -12.60 10.99
N SER A 121 -11.31 -13.48 10.46
CA SER A 121 -11.26 -13.85 9.04
C SER A 121 -11.69 -12.70 8.12
N ASN A 122 -12.69 -11.90 8.50
CA ASN A 122 -13.07 -10.74 7.69
C ASN A 122 -12.01 -9.64 7.76
N LEU A 123 -11.42 -9.40 8.93
CA LEU A 123 -10.32 -8.46 9.04
C LEU A 123 -9.12 -8.88 8.19
N GLN A 124 -8.82 -10.19 8.20
CA GLN A 124 -7.77 -10.75 7.36
C GLN A 124 -8.10 -10.58 5.87
N ASP A 125 -9.33 -10.89 5.46
CA ASP A 125 -9.76 -10.73 4.07
C ASP A 125 -9.71 -9.27 3.60
N ILE A 126 -10.08 -8.31 4.46
CA ILE A 126 -9.98 -6.87 4.15
C ILE A 126 -8.50 -6.45 4.00
N ARG A 127 -7.63 -6.85 4.94
CA ARG A 127 -6.20 -6.56 4.86
C ARG A 127 -5.56 -7.20 3.63
N ASP A 128 -5.88 -8.45 3.36
CA ASP A 128 -5.35 -9.19 2.21
C ASP A 128 -5.85 -8.57 0.90
N LEU A 129 -7.09 -8.08 0.84
CA LEU A 129 -7.63 -7.32 -0.30
C LEU A 129 -6.86 -6.01 -0.52
N ALA A 130 -6.65 -5.21 0.53
CA ALA A 130 -5.86 -3.97 0.44
C ALA A 130 -4.42 -4.24 -0.04
N MET A 131 -3.79 -5.29 0.49
CA MET A 131 -2.44 -5.69 0.07
C MET A 131 -2.41 -6.16 -1.39
N THR A 132 -3.38 -6.96 -1.85
CA THR A 132 -3.47 -7.37 -3.26
C THR A 132 -3.64 -6.16 -4.17
N LEU A 133 -4.52 -5.22 -3.84
CA LEU A 133 -4.73 -4.00 -4.62
C LEU A 133 -3.44 -3.19 -4.76
N TYR A 134 -2.72 -2.97 -3.66
CA TYR A 134 -1.51 -2.17 -3.69
C TYR A 134 -0.32 -2.89 -4.36
N VAL A 135 -0.08 -4.13 -3.96
CA VAL A 135 1.13 -4.86 -4.33
C VAL A 135 1.03 -5.43 -5.74
N ASP A 136 -0.08 -6.13 -6.03
CA ASP A 136 -0.24 -6.86 -7.28
C ASP A 136 -0.83 -6.00 -8.39
N LEU A 137 -1.74 -5.09 -8.03
CA LEU A 137 -2.50 -4.29 -9.00
C LEU A 137 -2.06 -2.83 -9.07
N SER A 138 -1.12 -2.41 -8.20
CA SER A 138 -0.66 -1.02 -8.11
C SER A 138 -1.79 0.01 -7.91
N ASP A 139 -2.93 -0.44 -7.38
CA ASP A 139 -4.09 0.39 -7.06
C ASP A 139 -4.01 0.87 -5.61
N ALA A 140 -3.14 1.86 -5.39
CA ALA A 140 -2.95 2.51 -4.10
C ALA A 140 -4.24 3.14 -3.53
N VAL A 141 -5.15 3.56 -4.41
CA VAL A 141 -6.31 4.37 -4.07
C VAL A 141 -7.40 3.49 -3.50
N SER A 142 -7.75 2.42 -4.22
CA SER A 142 -8.66 1.41 -3.69
C SER A 142 -8.07 0.71 -2.47
N ALA A 143 -6.76 0.46 -2.45
CA ALA A 143 -6.09 -0.10 -1.28
C ALA A 143 -6.27 0.78 -0.03
N LEU A 144 -6.07 2.10 -0.15
CA LEU A 144 -6.26 3.04 0.97
C LEU A 144 -7.71 3.05 1.45
N LYS A 145 -8.68 3.12 0.52
CA LYS A 145 -10.12 3.07 0.87
C LYS A 145 -10.48 1.79 1.60
N VAL A 146 -9.96 0.64 1.15
CA VAL A 146 -10.18 -0.65 1.81
C VAL A 146 -9.50 -0.69 3.18
N CYS A 147 -8.31 -0.10 3.33
CA CYS A 147 -7.67 0.05 4.64
C CYS A 147 -8.52 0.89 5.61
N ASP A 148 -9.14 1.98 5.13
CA ASP A 148 -9.93 2.90 5.96
C ASP A 148 -11.11 2.18 6.65
N LEU A 149 -11.59 1.05 6.10
CA LEU A 149 -12.58 0.19 6.78
C LEU A 149 -12.09 -0.32 8.15
N LEU A 150 -10.78 -0.51 8.33
CA LEU A 150 -10.18 -1.02 9.56
C LEU A 150 -9.50 0.05 10.42
N THR A 151 -9.00 1.14 9.84
CA THR A 151 -8.16 2.09 10.58
C THR A 151 -8.90 2.86 11.67
N ASP A 152 -10.23 2.96 11.56
CA ASP A 152 -11.08 3.60 12.57
C ASP A 152 -11.41 2.67 13.75
N GLN A 153 -11.03 1.39 13.68
CA GLN A 153 -11.34 0.43 14.74
C GLN A 153 -10.42 0.64 15.96
N PRO A 154 -10.97 0.83 17.17
CA PRO A 154 -10.14 1.02 18.36
C PRO A 154 -9.50 -0.30 18.80
N PHE A 155 -8.35 -0.20 19.45
CA PHE A 155 -7.78 -1.33 20.16
C PHE A 155 -8.70 -1.74 21.33
N ASP A 156 -9.05 -3.03 21.40
CA ASP A 156 -9.98 -3.56 22.39
C ASP A 156 -9.41 -4.70 23.25
N GLY A 157 -8.07 -4.77 23.35
CA GLY A 157 -7.38 -5.78 24.13
C GLY A 157 -7.10 -7.09 23.38
N ASN A 158 -7.67 -7.29 22.19
CA ASN A 158 -7.42 -8.49 21.39
C ASN A 158 -6.28 -8.27 20.39
N PHE A 159 -5.06 -8.66 20.78
CA PHE A 159 -3.87 -8.55 19.93
C PHE A 159 -3.98 -9.33 18.61
N GLY A 160 -4.70 -10.46 18.58
CA GLY A 160 -4.87 -11.23 17.34
C GLY A 160 -5.66 -10.47 16.28
N ARG A 161 -6.72 -9.75 16.71
CA ARG A 161 -7.47 -8.85 15.83
C ARG A 161 -6.67 -7.58 15.51
N TRP A 162 -5.99 -7.03 16.52
CA TRP A 162 -5.20 -5.82 16.37
C TRP A 162 -4.10 -5.97 15.33
N ASN A 163 -3.36 -7.09 15.30
CA ASN A 163 -2.33 -7.33 14.29
C ASN A 163 -2.84 -7.21 12.84
N LEU A 164 -4.13 -7.47 12.59
CA LEU A 164 -4.74 -7.31 11.27
C LEU A 164 -5.01 -5.82 10.97
N ILE A 165 -5.48 -5.08 11.97
CA ILE A 165 -5.72 -3.63 11.91
C ILE A 165 -4.38 -2.88 11.76
N GLU A 166 -3.34 -3.27 12.51
CA GLU A 166 -1.98 -2.73 12.39
C GLU A 166 -1.43 -2.86 10.98
N GLY A 167 -1.70 -3.99 10.30
CA GLY A 167 -1.33 -4.17 8.91
C GLY A 167 -1.94 -3.11 7.99
N CYS A 168 -3.22 -2.80 8.16
CA CYS A 168 -3.88 -1.74 7.40
C CYS A 168 -3.41 -0.33 7.82
N LEU A 169 -3.19 -0.08 9.12
CA LEU A 169 -2.64 1.20 9.59
C LEU A 169 -1.24 1.44 9.03
N ALA A 170 -0.40 0.42 8.99
CA ALA A 170 0.94 0.51 8.43
C ALA A 170 0.92 0.76 6.93
N LEU A 171 0.02 0.09 6.19
CA LEU A 171 -0.16 0.33 4.76
C LEU A 171 -0.72 1.74 4.50
N ALA A 172 -1.75 2.18 5.23
CA ALA A 172 -2.32 3.51 5.09
C ALA A 172 -1.32 4.63 5.40
N ALA A 173 -0.50 4.46 6.45
CA ALA A 173 0.60 5.37 6.76
C ALA A 173 1.61 5.46 5.61
N HIS A 174 1.97 4.33 4.99
CA HIS A 174 2.84 4.29 3.82
C HIS A 174 2.23 4.98 2.59
N LEU A 175 0.95 4.70 2.29
CA LEU A 175 0.26 5.23 1.12
C LEU A 175 0.06 6.75 1.18
N THR A 176 -0.12 7.30 2.39
CA THR A 176 -0.36 8.74 2.59
C THR A 176 0.90 9.57 2.80
N GLN A 177 2.08 8.96 2.79
CA GLN A 177 3.30 9.63 3.22
C GLN A 177 3.70 10.83 2.35
N ASN A 178 3.38 10.76 1.06
CA ASN A 178 3.69 11.80 0.08
C ASN A 178 2.46 12.64 -0.27
N ASP A 179 1.34 12.42 0.42
CA ASP A 179 0.22 13.37 0.39
C ASP A 179 0.76 14.63 1.07
N GLY A 180 0.57 15.82 0.48
CA GLY A 180 1.10 17.08 1.03
C GLY A 180 0.61 17.44 2.46
N ASP A 181 -0.16 16.56 3.10
CA ASP A 181 -0.62 16.61 4.47
C ASP A 181 0.04 15.50 5.34
N PRO A 182 1.13 15.81 6.07
CA PRO A 182 1.80 14.85 6.94
C PRO A 182 0.96 14.44 8.16
N SER A 183 -0.15 15.12 8.45
CA SER A 183 -0.98 14.83 9.62
C SER A 183 -1.72 13.49 9.51
N ARG A 184 -2.12 13.09 8.29
CA ARG A 184 -2.77 11.79 8.03
C ARG A 184 -1.85 10.63 8.38
N THR A 185 -0.62 10.64 7.83
CA THR A 185 0.40 9.63 8.12
C THR A 185 0.71 9.58 9.62
N ALA A 186 0.87 10.73 10.27
CA ALA A 186 1.11 10.80 11.71
C ALA A 186 -0.06 10.21 12.52
N GLY A 187 -1.30 10.44 12.08
CA GLY A 187 -2.52 9.88 12.67
C GLY A 187 -2.52 8.35 12.64
N TYR A 188 -2.29 7.73 11.48
CA TYR A 188 -2.21 6.28 11.36
C TYR A 188 -1.08 5.68 12.18
N SER A 189 0.10 6.30 12.16
CA SER A 189 1.25 5.90 12.99
C SER A 189 0.94 6.00 14.49
N ALA A 190 0.23 7.03 14.94
CA ALA A 190 -0.18 7.18 16.33
C ALA A 190 -1.21 6.11 16.71
N ALA A 191 -2.22 5.88 15.87
CA ALA A 191 -3.23 4.85 16.08
C ALA A 191 -2.59 3.45 16.19
N LEU A 192 -1.62 3.14 15.32
CA LEU A 192 -0.89 1.86 15.32
C LEU A 192 -0.22 1.59 16.69
N ARG A 193 0.33 2.62 17.33
CA ARG A 193 0.99 2.50 18.64
C ARG A 193 0.01 2.44 19.81
N THR A 194 -1.30 2.53 19.61
CA THR A 194 -2.26 2.55 20.74
C THR A 194 -2.19 1.30 21.61
N ALA A 195 -1.93 0.13 21.01
CA ALA A 195 -1.78 -1.11 21.77
C ALA A 195 -0.50 -1.16 22.61
N ASP A 196 0.46 -0.27 22.35
CA ASP A 196 1.73 -0.25 23.08
C ASP A 196 1.57 0.12 24.54
N ASP A 197 0.58 0.97 24.80
CA ASP A 197 0.24 1.55 26.10
C ASP A 197 -0.89 0.78 26.80
N ALA A 198 -1.24 -0.41 26.29
CA ALA A 198 -2.31 -1.23 26.84
C ALA A 198 -2.01 -1.75 28.26
N GLU A 199 -0.73 -1.97 28.58
CA GLU A 199 -0.31 -2.41 29.91
C GLU A 199 -0.11 -1.21 30.83
N THR A 200 -0.93 -1.12 31.88
CA THR A 200 -0.92 -0.01 32.83
C THR A 200 -0.01 -0.25 34.05
N ASP A 201 0.38 -1.50 34.32
CA ASP A 201 1.33 -1.78 35.41
C ASP A 201 2.73 -1.28 35.01
N PRO A 202 3.37 -0.40 35.81
CA PRO A 202 4.62 0.23 35.41
C PRO A 202 5.78 -0.73 35.14
N LEU A 203 5.86 -1.85 35.88
CA LEU A 203 6.94 -2.82 35.71
C LEU A 203 6.72 -3.66 34.46
N LYS A 204 5.49 -4.13 34.24
CA LYS A 204 5.13 -4.88 33.03
C LYS A 204 5.19 -4.01 31.78
N ALA A 205 4.75 -2.76 31.85
CA ALA A 205 4.84 -1.79 30.75
C ALA A 205 6.30 -1.58 30.33
N LYS A 206 7.22 -1.42 31.30
CA LYS A 206 8.65 -1.31 31.03
C LYS A 206 9.21 -2.57 30.37
N LEU A 207 8.80 -3.75 30.82
CA LEU A 207 9.22 -5.01 30.21
C LEU A 207 8.69 -5.15 28.78
N ALA A 208 7.40 -4.83 28.56
CA ALA A 208 6.77 -4.86 27.25
C ALA A 208 7.47 -3.91 26.27
N ALA A 209 7.77 -2.68 26.70
CA ALA A 209 8.52 -1.72 25.90
C ALA A 209 9.93 -2.23 25.53
N ALA A 210 10.64 -2.88 26.47
CA ALA A 210 11.96 -3.46 26.18
C ALA A 210 11.89 -4.63 25.18
N VAL A 211 10.86 -5.48 25.28
CA VAL A 211 10.63 -6.56 24.31
C VAL A 211 10.30 -6.00 22.94
N ARG A 212 9.43 -4.98 22.87
CA ARG A 212 9.06 -4.31 21.62
C ARG A 212 10.26 -3.64 20.98
N GLN A 213 11.07 -2.90 21.74
CA GLN A 213 12.29 -2.29 21.22
C GLN A 213 13.22 -3.32 20.58
N ARG A 214 13.37 -4.50 21.21
CA ARG A 214 14.13 -5.59 20.61
C ARG A 214 13.51 -6.08 19.30
N GLN A 215 12.19 -6.24 19.23
CA GLN A 215 11.50 -6.63 18.00
C GLN A 215 11.66 -5.60 16.87
N LEU A 216 11.67 -4.30 17.20
CA LEU A 216 11.92 -3.21 16.25
C LEU A 216 13.38 -3.17 15.77
N ASN A 217 14.32 -3.56 16.64
CA ASN A 217 15.75 -3.57 16.33
C ASN A 217 16.20 -4.86 15.62
N GLU A 218 15.56 -5.98 15.89
CA GLU A 218 15.87 -7.32 15.38
C GLU A 218 14.62 -7.98 14.74
N PRO A 219 14.00 -7.36 13.72
CA PRO A 219 12.81 -7.91 13.10
C PRO A 219 13.11 -9.21 12.34
N ASN A 220 12.15 -10.13 12.29
CA ASN A 220 12.25 -11.27 11.38
C ASN A 220 11.95 -10.81 9.94
N LEU A 221 12.98 -10.75 9.11
CA LEU A 221 12.86 -10.40 7.70
C LEU A 221 12.82 -11.61 6.76
N TYR A 222 12.68 -12.84 7.27
CA TYR A 222 12.48 -14.04 6.44
C TYR A 222 13.57 -14.30 5.38
N ASP A 223 14.80 -13.83 5.60
CA ASP A 223 15.92 -13.98 4.63
C ASP A 223 16.16 -15.44 4.24
N ARG A 224 16.07 -16.34 5.21
CA ARG A 224 16.30 -17.77 5.02
C ARG A 224 15.20 -18.42 4.21
N GLU A 225 13.94 -18.04 4.45
CA GLU A 225 12.78 -18.58 3.77
C GLU A 225 12.77 -18.13 2.30
N ILE A 226 13.02 -16.85 2.04
CA ILE A 226 13.12 -16.28 0.69
C ILE A 226 14.25 -16.95 -0.10
N ALA A 227 15.42 -17.15 0.51
CA ALA A 227 16.54 -17.83 -0.15
C ALA A 227 16.20 -19.28 -0.54
N ARG A 228 15.36 -19.96 0.24
CA ARG A 228 14.94 -21.35 -0.01
C ARG A 228 13.86 -21.47 -1.08
N SER A 229 13.08 -20.43 -1.32
CA SER A 229 11.99 -20.42 -2.29
C SER A 229 12.39 -19.95 -3.70
N THR A 230 13.68 -19.70 -3.96
CA THR A 230 14.16 -19.14 -5.25
C THR A 230 13.80 -19.96 -6.49
N THR A 231 13.49 -21.25 -6.33
CA THR A 231 13.04 -22.12 -7.42
C THR A 231 11.52 -22.19 -7.58
N ASP A 232 10.77 -21.55 -6.68
CA ASP A 232 9.30 -21.50 -6.65
C ASP A 232 8.85 -20.03 -6.57
N PRO A 233 8.57 -19.40 -7.72
CA PRO A 233 8.21 -17.98 -7.78
C PRO A 233 6.99 -17.61 -6.93
N ALA A 234 6.02 -18.52 -6.78
CA ALA A 234 4.83 -18.26 -5.98
C ALA A 234 5.19 -18.26 -4.49
N ALA A 235 5.92 -19.26 -4.02
CA ALA A 235 6.39 -19.30 -2.64
C ALA A 235 7.33 -18.13 -2.30
N GLU A 236 8.22 -17.74 -3.22
CA GLU A 236 9.08 -16.57 -3.02
C GLU A 236 8.25 -15.29 -2.88
N LYS A 237 7.21 -15.13 -3.71
CA LYS A 237 6.30 -13.99 -3.66
C LYS A 237 5.63 -13.90 -2.28
N ASP A 238 5.14 -15.02 -1.75
CA ASP A 238 4.47 -15.06 -0.44
C ASP A 238 5.41 -14.64 0.70
N TRP A 239 6.64 -15.17 0.73
CA TRP A 239 7.62 -14.81 1.76
C TRP A 239 8.05 -13.34 1.68
N ARG A 240 8.21 -12.80 0.46
CA ARG A 240 8.48 -11.38 0.25
C ARG A 240 7.31 -10.50 0.68
N GLY A 241 6.07 -10.93 0.45
CA GLY A 241 4.86 -10.25 0.94
C GLY A 241 4.82 -10.16 2.48
N LEU A 242 5.22 -11.24 3.17
CA LEU A 242 5.36 -11.24 4.63
C LEU A 242 6.44 -10.26 5.09
N ARG A 243 7.61 -10.27 4.45
CA ARG A 243 8.67 -9.28 4.73
C ARG A 243 8.20 -7.85 4.49
N LEU A 244 7.50 -7.58 3.39
CA LEU A 244 6.96 -6.26 3.08
C LEU A 244 6.05 -5.76 4.20
N THR A 245 5.17 -6.62 4.71
CA THR A 245 4.29 -6.29 5.85
C THR A 245 5.10 -5.87 7.08
N VAL A 246 6.18 -6.60 7.40
CA VAL A 246 7.09 -6.25 8.52
C VAL A 246 7.78 -4.91 8.27
N LEU A 247 8.25 -4.64 7.05
CA LEU A 247 8.91 -3.39 6.71
C LEU A 247 7.95 -2.18 6.79
N LEU A 248 6.72 -2.32 6.31
CA LEU A 248 5.67 -1.31 6.44
C LEU A 248 5.37 -1.01 7.90
N TYR A 249 5.24 -2.06 8.73
CA TYR A 249 5.05 -1.90 10.18
C TYR A 249 6.21 -1.13 10.82
N LEU A 250 7.46 -1.52 10.55
CA LEU A 250 8.64 -0.83 11.10
C LEU A 250 8.70 0.63 10.70
N ARG A 251 8.32 0.96 9.45
CA ARG A 251 8.28 2.33 8.96
C ARG A 251 7.22 3.15 9.68
N ALA A 252 5.99 2.64 9.74
CA ALA A 252 4.86 3.34 10.33
C ALA A 252 5.01 3.47 11.85
N HIS A 253 5.51 2.42 12.51
CA HIS A 253 5.79 2.41 13.94
C HIS A 253 7.01 3.26 14.29
N GLY A 254 8.05 3.29 13.46
CA GLY A 254 9.31 3.95 13.79
C GLY A 254 9.96 3.41 15.09
N GLY A 255 10.98 4.11 15.58
CA GLY A 255 11.65 3.77 16.84
C GLY A 255 12.70 2.65 16.74
N SER A 256 12.94 2.09 15.54
CA SER A 256 14.09 1.20 15.34
C SER A 256 15.40 1.98 15.48
N GLU A 257 16.33 1.44 16.27
CA GLU A 257 17.68 1.99 16.46
C GLU A 257 18.68 1.42 15.44
N THR A 258 18.29 0.36 14.73
CA THR A 258 19.15 -0.37 13.78
C THR A 258 18.78 -0.13 12.32
N LEU A 259 17.55 0.27 12.04
CA LEU A 259 17.05 0.56 10.70
C LEU A 259 16.57 2.01 10.61
N SER A 260 17.29 2.84 9.85
CA SER A 260 16.87 4.22 9.59
C SER A 260 15.64 4.26 8.69
N ALA A 261 14.92 5.39 8.71
CA ALA A 261 13.76 5.62 7.84
C ALA A 261 14.13 5.45 6.35
N GLU A 262 15.26 5.99 5.92
CA GLU A 262 15.74 5.88 4.53
C GLU A 262 16.13 4.44 4.17
N ALA A 263 16.64 3.67 5.14
CA ALA A 263 16.94 2.25 4.93
C ALA A 263 15.64 1.44 4.76
N LEU A 264 14.61 1.75 5.54
CA LEU A 264 13.28 1.14 5.41
C LEU A 264 12.64 1.50 4.06
N ASP A 265 12.74 2.76 3.62
CA ASP A 265 12.30 3.22 2.29
C ASP A 265 12.85 2.35 1.17
N ARG A 266 14.19 2.26 1.11
CA ARG A 266 14.86 1.50 0.05
C ARG A 266 14.46 0.04 0.06
N ARG A 267 14.34 -0.56 1.26
CA ARG A 267 13.93 -1.97 1.40
C ARG A 267 12.48 -2.19 0.96
N ILE A 268 11.55 -1.30 1.33
CA ILE A 268 10.14 -1.37 0.89
C ILE A 268 10.05 -1.28 -0.63
N GLY A 269 10.74 -0.29 -1.23
CA GLY A 269 10.79 -0.15 -2.68
C GLY A 269 11.34 -1.41 -3.37
N HIS A 270 12.44 -1.97 -2.87
CA HIS A 270 13.01 -3.22 -3.41
C HIS A 270 12.06 -4.41 -3.31
N GLU A 271 11.33 -4.58 -2.21
CA GLU A 271 10.39 -5.69 -2.09
C GLU A 271 9.19 -5.53 -3.01
N LEU A 272 8.66 -4.31 -3.18
CA LEU A 272 7.57 -4.05 -4.14
C LEU A 272 8.00 -4.41 -5.57
N LEU A 273 9.18 -3.99 -5.99
CA LEU A 273 9.76 -4.35 -7.29
C LEU A 273 9.90 -5.87 -7.46
N ALA A 274 10.48 -6.53 -6.46
CA ALA A 274 10.72 -7.97 -6.50
C ALA A 274 9.40 -8.76 -6.57
N ILE A 275 8.40 -8.39 -5.77
CA ILE A 275 7.09 -9.05 -5.74
C ILE A 275 6.37 -8.89 -7.07
N ARG A 276 6.35 -7.68 -7.64
CA ARG A 276 5.72 -7.42 -8.95
C ARG A 276 6.41 -8.19 -10.08
N ALA A 277 7.75 -8.25 -10.07
CA ALA A 277 8.50 -9.05 -11.03
C ALA A 277 8.19 -10.55 -10.92
N LEU A 278 8.00 -11.08 -9.72
CA LEU A 278 7.54 -12.46 -9.51
C LEU A 278 6.11 -12.66 -10.02
N GLY A 279 5.20 -11.70 -9.77
CA GLY A 279 3.84 -11.70 -10.29
C GLY A 279 3.79 -11.82 -11.82
N ALA A 280 4.58 -11.01 -12.52
CA ALA A 280 4.69 -11.07 -13.99
C ALA A 280 5.19 -12.44 -14.49
N LYS A 281 6.18 -13.04 -13.80
CA LYS A 281 6.68 -14.39 -14.13
C LYS A 281 5.62 -15.47 -13.94
N THR A 282 4.85 -15.39 -12.86
CA THR A 282 3.78 -16.36 -12.59
C THR A 282 2.66 -16.26 -13.62
N ALA A 283 2.29 -15.04 -14.05
CA ALA A 283 1.29 -14.83 -15.09
C ALA A 283 1.75 -15.31 -16.48
N ALA A 284 3.05 -15.25 -16.78
CA ALA A 284 3.61 -15.73 -18.05
C ALA A 284 3.79 -17.26 -18.12
N SER A 285 3.70 -17.96 -16.98
CA SER A 285 3.94 -19.41 -16.87
C SER A 285 2.65 -20.24 -16.74
N GLY A 286 1.50 -19.59 -16.58
CA GLY A 286 0.16 -20.22 -16.50
C GLY A 286 -0.60 -20.04 -17.80
#